data_AF-A0A2N2WBR4-F1
#
_entry.id   AF-A0A2N2WBR4-F1
#
_cell.length_a   1.000
_cell.length_b   1.000
_cell.length_c   1.000
_cell.angle_alpha   90.00
_cell.angle_beta   90.00
_cell.angle_gamma   90.00
#
_symmetry.space_group_name_H-M   'P 1'
#
loop_
_entity.id
_entity.type
_entity.pdbx_description
1 polymer ?
#
loop_
_entity_poly.entity_id
_entity_poly.type
_entity_poly.pdbx_seq_one_letter_code
_entity_poly.pdbx_strand_id
1 'polypeptide(L)' 'YFSFGQRGINKPDVWPGIPQDRLFCETDDASVSIEVIYTALSKILKIELEQLAAIIANNTQKVFGNGLER' A
#
# COMPACT_ATOMS: atom_id res chain seq x y z
N TYR A 1 -9.11 -7.28 1.07
CA TYR A 1 -7.95 -6.40 0.86
C TYR A 1 -7.15 -6.34 2.15
N PHE A 2 -5.86 -6.08 2.06
CA PHE A 2 -4.92 -5.97 3.18
C PHE A 2 -4.22 -4.62 3.09
N SER A 3 -4.24 -3.84 4.18
CA SER A 3 -3.66 -2.50 4.21
C SER A 3 -2.29 -2.54 4.87
N PHE A 4 -1.30 -1.97 4.19
CA PHE A 4 0.06 -1.80 4.68
C PHE A 4 0.20 -0.40 5.29
N GLY A 5 0.30 -0.34 6.62
CA GLY A 5 0.58 0.88 7.38
C GLY A 5 1.84 0.75 8.22
N GLN A 6 2.07 1.69 9.15
CA GLN A 6 3.26 1.73 10.02
C GLN A 6 3.55 0.39 10.71
N ARG A 7 2.50 -0.33 11.15
CA ARG A 7 2.64 -1.64 11.80
C ARG A 7 3.14 -2.73 10.86
N GLY A 8 2.85 -2.61 9.56
CA GLY A 8 3.26 -3.54 8.51
C GLY A 8 4.76 -3.51 8.24
N ILE A 9 5.40 -2.36 8.42
CA ILE A 9 6.85 -2.18 8.29
C ILE A 9 7.60 -3.14 9.23
N ASN A 10 7.08 -3.35 10.45
CA ASN A 10 7.69 -4.21 11.46
C ASN A 10 7.49 -5.72 11.22
N LYS A 11 6.78 -6.10 10.15
CA LYS A 11 6.49 -7.50 9.79
C LYS A 11 6.72 -7.72 8.29
N PRO A 12 7.94 -7.53 7.76
CA PRO A 12 8.17 -7.53 6.32
C PRO A 12 7.86 -8.88 5.66
N ASP A 13 8.04 -10.00 6.37
CA ASP A 13 7.98 -11.34 5.78
C ASP A 13 6.57 -11.80 5.40
N VAL A 14 5.51 -11.15 5.90
CA VAL A 14 4.13 -11.57 5.61
C VAL A 14 3.62 -11.02 4.27
N TRP A 15 4.23 -9.94 3.76
CA TRP A 15 3.71 -9.19 2.61
C TRP A 15 3.97 -9.84 1.24
N PRO A 16 5.13 -10.49 0.98
CA PRO A 16 5.38 -11.14 -0.31
C PRO A 16 4.37 -12.24 -0.68
N GLY A 17 3.69 -12.83 0.30
CA GLY A 17 2.65 -13.84 0.08
C GLY A 17 1.26 -13.27 -0.25
N ILE A 18 1.07 -11.95 -0.18
CA ILE A 18 -0.23 -11.32 -0.39
C ILE A 18 -0.37 -10.91 -1.87
N PRO A 19 -1.48 -11.26 -2.55
CA PRO A 19 -1.74 -10.80 -3.91
C PRO A 19 -1.73 -9.27 -4.01
N GLN A 20 -0.96 -8.74 -4.96
CA GLN A 20 -0.78 -7.30 -5.12
C GLN A 20 -2.09 -6.56 -5.48
N ASP A 21 -3.01 -7.22 -6.17
CA ASP A 21 -4.36 -6.71 -6.50
C ASP A 21 -5.32 -6.65 -5.30
N ARG A 22 -4.81 -7.01 -4.10
CA ARG A 22 -5.54 -6.97 -2.83
C ARG A 22 -4.83 -6.11 -1.79
N LEU A 23 -3.84 -5.31 -2.17
CA LEU A 23 -3.09 -4.42 -1.27
C LEU A 23 -3.63 -2.99 -1.26
N PHE A 24 -3.52 -2.36 -0.09
CA PHE A 24 -3.65 -0.92 0.13
C PHE A 24 -2.45 -0.39 0.92
N CYS A 25 -2.25 0.92 0.91
CA CYS A 25 -1.30 1.63 1.77
C CYS A 25 -2.07 2.67 2.58
N GLU A 26 -1.72 2.83 3.86
CA GLU A 26 -2.38 3.78 4.75
C GLU A 26 -1.40 4.39 5.76
N THR A 27 -1.71 5.59 6.23
CA THR A 27 -1.05 6.19 7.40
C THR A 27 -1.84 5.96 8.69
N ASP A 28 -3.15 5.66 8.59
CA ASP A 28 -4.08 5.76 9.72
C ASP A 28 -3.89 7.14 10.39
N ASP A 29 -3.88 7.22 11.72
CA ASP A 29 -3.53 8.42 12.50
C ASP A 29 -2.01 8.55 12.82
N ALA A 30 -1.14 7.75 12.18
CA ALA A 30 0.29 7.78 12.48
C ALA A 30 0.99 9.00 11.86
N SER A 31 2.02 9.53 12.54
CA SER A 31 2.81 10.67 12.05
C SER A 31 3.76 10.34 10.89
N VAL A 32 3.83 9.08 10.48
CA VAL A 32 4.65 8.65 9.34
C VAL A 32 4.04 9.14 8.04
N SER A 33 4.87 9.63 7.12
CA SER A 33 4.38 10.08 5.83
C SER A 33 4.00 8.90 4.93
N ILE A 34 3.05 9.13 4.02
CA ILE A 34 2.59 8.08 3.11
C ILE A 34 3.72 7.62 2.17
N GLU A 35 4.67 8.49 1.82
CA GLU A 35 5.82 8.18 0.99
C GLU A 35 6.73 7.12 1.64
N VAL A 36 6.89 7.17 2.96
CA VAL A 36 7.65 6.16 3.71
C VAL A 36 6.95 4.80 3.64
N ILE A 37 5.62 4.79 3.74
CA ILE A 37 4.79 3.58 3.67
C ILE A 37 4.95 2.90 2.31
N TYR A 38 4.76 3.66 1.23
CA TYR A 38 4.93 3.14 -0.14
C TYR A 38 6.38 2.69 -0.40
N THR A 39 7.37 3.47 0.05
CA THR A 39 8.79 3.12 -0.13
C THR A 39 9.16 1.85 0.63
N ALA A 40 8.62 1.63 1.83
CA ALA A 40 8.86 0.42 2.59
C ALA A 40 8.25 -0.80 1.89
N LEU A 41 6.99 -0.70 1.45
CA LEU A 41 6.31 -1.80 0.76
C LEU A 41 6.95 -2.14 -0.59
N SER A 42 7.38 -1.14 -1.38
CA SER A 42 8.04 -1.37 -2.67
C SER A 42 9.34 -2.16 -2.51
N LYS A 43 10.13 -1.82 -1.47
CA LYS A 43 11.35 -2.56 -1.11
C LYS A 43 11.06 -3.99 -0.67
N ILE A 44 10.01 -4.21 0.13
CA ILE A 44 9.61 -5.55 0.59
C ILE A 44 9.15 -6.42 -0.59
N LEU A 45 8.36 -5.87 -1.50
CA LEU A 45 7.84 -6.57 -2.67
C LEU A 45 8.83 -6.63 -3.84
N LYS A 46 9.96 -5.91 -3.75
CA LYS A 46 10.99 -5.80 -4.80
C LYS A 46 10.42 -5.34 -6.14
N ILE A 47 9.58 -4.31 -6.09
CA ILE A 47 9.00 -3.65 -7.27
C ILE A 47 9.31 -2.16 -7.23
N GLU A 48 9.21 -1.51 -8.40
CA GLU A 48 9.39 -0.06 -8.49
C GLU A 48 8.28 0.69 -7.76
N LEU A 49 8.63 1.86 -7.19
CA LEU A 49 7.69 2.68 -6.42
C LEU A 49 6.49 3.13 -7.27
N GLU A 50 6.74 3.52 -8.52
CA GLU A 50 5.71 3.92 -9.48
C GLU A 50 4.77 2.77 -9.83
N GLN A 51 5.32 1.55 -9.97
CA GLN A 51 4.53 0.34 -10.20
C GLN A 51 3.61 0.05 -9.01
N LEU A 52 4.14 0.13 -7.79
CA LEU A 52 3.33 -0.02 -6.58
C LEU A 52 2.22 1.04 -6.53
N ALA A 53 2.54 2.31 -6.80
CA ALA A 53 1.56 3.39 -6.82
C ALA A 53 0.41 3.11 -7.80
N ALA A 54 0.71 2.65 -9.02
CA ALA A 54 -0.30 2.28 -10.00
C ALA A 54 -1.19 1.11 -9.53
N ILE A 55 -0.60 0.09 -8.90
CA ILE A 55 -1.34 -1.05 -8.34
C ILE A 55 -2.30 -0.57 -7.25
N ILE A 56 -1.82 0.21 -6.28
CA ILE A 56 -2.65 0.69 -5.17
C ILE A 56 -3.74 1.61 -5.69
N ALA A 57 -3.45 2.51 -6.64
CA ALA A 57 -4.44 3.38 -7.26
C ALA A 57 -5.55 2.56 -7.96
N ASN A 58 -5.19 1.53 -8.72
CA ASN A 58 -6.15 0.65 -9.38
C ASN A 58 -7.00 -0.13 -8.36
N ASN A 59 -6.39 -0.65 -7.29
CA ASN A 59 -7.10 -1.33 -6.22
C ASN A 59 -8.10 -0.38 -5.54
N THR A 60 -7.69 0.86 -5.29
CA THR A 60 -8.50 1.89 -4.64
C THR A 60 -9.69 2.24 -5.52
N GLN A 61 -9.45 2.48 -6.81
CA GLN A 61 -10.50 2.73 -7.80
C GLN A 61 -11.49 1.55 -7.90
N LYS A 62 -10.99 0.30 -7.88
CA LYS A 62 -11.84 -0.90 -7.94
C LYS A 62 -12.75 -1.06 -6.73
N VAL A 63 -12.31 -0.65 -5.54
CA VAL A 63 -13.08 -0.83 -4.29
C VAL A 63 -13.95 0.38 -3.96
N PHE A 64 -13.45 1.59 -4.17
CA PHE A 64 -14.11 2.83 -3.75
C PHE A 64 -14.69 3.64 -4.92
N GLY A 65 -14.40 3.25 -6.17
CA GLY A 65 -14.81 4.00 -7.36
C GLY A 65 -14.27 5.43 -7.36
N ASN A 66 -15.02 6.36 -7.94
CA ASN A 66 -14.71 7.80 -7.93
C ASN A 66 -15.11 8.48 -6.59
N GLY A 67 -15.48 7.72 -5.56
CA GLY A 67 -16.04 8.26 -4.32
C GLY A 67 -15.04 9.00 -3.43
N LEU A 68 -13.76 8.99 -3.77
CA LEU A 68 -12.66 9.59 -2.99
C LEU A 68 -12.27 11.00 -3.46
N GLU A 69 -12.82 11.49 -4.59
CA GLU A 69 -12.61 12.86 -5.09
C GLU A 69 -13.58 13.88 -4.45
N ARG A 70 -13.77 13.82 -3.12
CA ARG A 70 -14.66 14.75 -2.40
C ARG A 70 -13.91 15.92 -1.77
#